data_AF-A0A0F2L721-F1
#
_entry.id   AF-A0A0F2L721-F1
#
_cell.length_a   1.000
_cell.length_b   1.000
_cell.length_c   1.000
_cell.angle_alpha   90.00
_cell.angle_beta   90.00
_cell.angle_gamma   90.00
#
_symmetry.space_group_name_H-M   'P 1'
#
loop_
_entity.id
_entity.type
_entity.pdbx_description
1 polymer ?
#
loop_
_entity_poly.entity_id
_entity_poly.type
_entity_poly.pdbx_seq_one_letter_code
_entity_poly.pdbx_strand_id
1 'polypeptide(L)'
;RRCAWACPFGIDVGEVSRSIRQILYEMGLAPTYVVGVINNLESTGNFLGAPPEVIKAVINNVIYEIKKEKGIDIKVKIDEKAQALLLPSACADYTIAIETLKGYILVLSKLGIDFTISTKAPDITNYGLFMDERHMKLIAERIVDEAKKLGVKLVIAGECGHGWRVFKNYIIPRLRDYGIEGTHILYLTADAIRRGLIQVNKSLNGDAHYVYMDPCHYARGGDLVNEPRYILSMVTKNYTYLNEKPQLAICCGGTSGMLSKDMEELSITYAKLWYEKAQAKKADYIVVPCAACKLQMDRALPKLNKIYNYKITYTGLMDLVYKALTINYNE
;
A
#
# COMPACT_ATOMS: atom_id res chain seq x y z
N ARG A 1 -11.44 0.35 14.47
CA ARG A 1 -12.82 0.41 13.90
C ARG A 1 -13.53 -0.94 13.71
N ARG A 2 -13.03 -2.10 14.20
CA ARG A 2 -13.86 -3.34 14.20
C ARG A 2 -15.02 -3.22 15.17
N CYS A 3 -14.70 -2.84 16.40
CA CYS A 3 -15.67 -2.69 17.47
C CYS A 3 -16.71 -1.62 17.12
N ALA A 4 -16.29 -0.52 16.49
CA ALA A 4 -17.17 0.52 16.00
C ALA A 4 -18.28 -0.01 15.09
N TRP A 5 -17.94 -0.92 14.17
CA TRP A 5 -18.92 -1.52 13.25
C TRP A 5 -19.93 -2.44 13.96
N ALA A 6 -19.52 -3.09 15.05
CA ALA A 6 -20.35 -4.01 15.80
C ALA A 6 -21.03 -3.37 17.03
N CYS A 7 -20.73 -2.10 17.33
CA CYS A 7 -21.18 -1.45 18.56
C CYS A 7 -22.65 -1.03 18.42
N PRO A 8 -23.56 -1.57 19.25
CA PRO A 8 -24.97 -1.19 19.19
C PRO A 8 -25.21 0.27 19.62
N PHE A 9 -24.26 0.86 20.34
CA PHE A 9 -24.31 2.25 20.82
C PHE A 9 -23.65 3.26 19.86
N GLY A 10 -23.12 2.82 18.72
CA GLY A 10 -22.48 3.71 17.75
C GLY A 10 -21.12 4.28 18.19
N ILE A 11 -20.47 3.68 19.18
CA ILE A 11 -19.18 4.16 19.71
C ILE A 11 -18.04 3.83 18.72
N ASP A 12 -17.44 4.86 18.10
CA ASP A 12 -16.22 4.68 17.34
C ASP A 12 -14.97 4.66 18.24
N VAL A 13 -14.64 3.47 18.73
CA VAL A 13 -13.42 3.20 19.50
C VAL A 13 -12.15 3.66 18.77
N GLY A 14 -12.16 3.72 17.44
CA GLY A 14 -11.04 4.24 16.65
C GLY A 14 -10.82 5.73 16.85
N GLU A 15 -11.88 6.53 16.93
CA GLU A 15 -11.79 7.97 17.21
C GLU A 15 -11.41 8.21 18.67
N VAL A 16 -12.02 7.48 19.61
CA VAL A 16 -11.64 7.54 21.04
C VAL A 16 -10.14 7.23 21.21
N SER A 17 -9.65 6.18 20.56
CA SER A 17 -8.21 5.83 20.61
C SER A 17 -7.32 6.91 20.00
N ARG A 18 -7.78 7.60 18.95
CA ARG A 18 -7.03 8.70 18.32
C ARG A 18 -6.96 9.90 19.25
N SER A 19 -8.08 10.30 19.88
CA SER A 19 -8.10 11.39 20.86
C SER A 19 -7.21 11.10 22.08
N ILE A 20 -7.24 9.86 22.60
CA ILE A 20 -6.36 9.46 23.71
C ILE A 20 -4.89 9.60 23.30
N ARG A 21 -4.51 9.13 22.11
CA ARG A 21 -3.13 9.24 21.62
C ARG A 21 -2.69 10.68 21.45
N GLN A 22 -3.58 11.57 21.02
CA GLN A 22 -3.28 12.99 20.90
C GLN A 22 -3.01 13.62 22.27
N ILE A 23 -3.82 13.30 23.28
CA ILE A 23 -3.58 13.75 24.68
C ILE A 23 -2.24 13.23 25.18
N LEU A 24 -1.94 11.95 24.97
CA LEU A 24 -0.65 11.36 25.38
C LEU A 24 0.53 12.03 24.66
N TYR A 25 0.37 12.35 23.37
CA TYR A 25 1.38 13.08 22.60
C TYR A 25 1.64 14.48 23.18
N GLU A 26 0.60 15.24 23.52
CA GLU A 26 0.72 16.56 24.18
C GLU A 26 1.41 16.48 25.56
N MET A 27 1.27 15.35 26.25
CA MET A 27 1.98 15.07 27.50
C MET A 27 3.44 14.62 27.29
N GLY A 28 3.92 14.56 26.04
CA GLY A 28 5.26 14.07 25.70
C GLY A 28 5.38 12.54 25.69
N LEU A 29 4.27 11.81 25.76
CA LEU A 29 4.24 10.34 25.79
C LEU A 29 3.97 9.77 24.38
N ALA A 30 4.95 9.96 23.49
CA ALA A 30 4.89 9.50 22.10
C ALA A 30 5.76 8.26 21.87
N PRO A 31 5.27 7.23 21.14
CA PRO A 31 6.11 6.09 20.77
C PRO A 31 7.25 6.53 19.85
N THR A 32 8.50 6.30 20.28
CA THR A 32 9.72 6.75 19.58
C THR A 32 9.78 6.31 18.13
N TYR A 33 9.34 5.08 17.83
CA TYR A 33 9.26 4.57 16.46
C TYR A 33 8.31 5.39 15.57
N VAL A 34 7.14 5.78 16.09
CA VAL A 34 6.16 6.58 15.33
C VAL A 34 6.70 7.99 15.11
N VAL A 35 7.31 8.59 16.14
CA VAL A 35 7.97 9.90 16.05
C VAL A 35 9.09 9.88 15.00
N GLY A 36 9.95 8.85 15.02
CA GLY A 36 11.04 8.71 14.05
C GLY A 36 10.55 8.65 12.60
N VAL A 37 9.48 7.89 12.34
CA VAL A 37 8.87 7.83 11.00
C VAL A 37 8.25 9.16 10.59
N ILE A 38 7.61 9.88 11.52
CA ILE A 38 7.06 11.22 11.24
C ILE A 38 8.18 12.21 10.91
N ASN A 39 9.27 12.20 11.67
CA ASN A 39 10.44 13.05 11.39
C ASN A 39 11.02 12.77 9.99
N ASN A 40 11.10 11.49 9.58
CA ASN A 40 11.51 11.12 8.23
C ASN A 40 10.54 11.67 7.16
N LEU A 41 9.23 11.48 7.35
CA LEU A 41 8.21 11.96 6.43
C LEU A 41 8.21 13.48 6.29
N GLU A 42 8.42 14.22 7.37
CA GLU A 42 8.46 15.68 7.35
C GLU A 42 9.75 16.21 6.72
N SER A 43 10.90 15.59 7.00
CA SER A 43 12.20 16.01 6.48
C SER A 43 12.39 15.60 5.02
N THR A 44 12.36 14.31 4.72
CA THR A 44 12.69 13.77 3.39
C THR A 44 11.46 13.50 2.51
N GLY A 45 10.26 13.50 3.09
CA GLY A 45 9.04 13.18 2.35
C GLY A 45 8.76 11.69 2.24
N ASN A 46 9.52 10.82 2.92
CA ASN A 46 9.31 9.38 2.85
C ASN A 46 9.61 8.64 4.16
N PHE A 47 8.91 7.52 4.35
CA PHE A 47 8.99 6.65 5.51
C PHE A 47 10.42 6.27 5.93
N LEU A 48 11.29 6.00 4.95
CA LEU A 48 12.64 5.49 5.18
C LEU A 48 13.62 6.57 5.67
N GLY A 49 13.29 7.85 5.50
CA GLY A 49 14.31 8.91 5.62
C GLY A 49 15.33 8.87 4.48
N ALA A 50 14.98 8.21 3.36
CA ALA A 50 15.90 8.01 2.25
C ALA A 50 16.10 9.33 1.49
N PRO A 51 17.35 9.68 1.13
CA PRO A 51 17.63 10.88 0.37
C PRO A 51 17.28 10.71 -1.13
N PRO A 52 17.11 11.81 -1.88
CA PRO A 52 16.64 11.78 -3.28
C PRO A 52 17.43 10.85 -4.22
N GLU A 53 18.75 10.78 -4.07
CA GLU A 53 19.63 9.96 -4.89
C GLU A 53 19.39 8.46 -4.68
N VAL A 54 19.04 8.05 -3.47
CA VAL A 54 18.69 6.65 -3.16
C VAL A 54 17.37 6.30 -3.84
N ILE A 55 16.36 7.19 -3.76
CA ILE A 55 15.07 6.98 -4.43
C ILE A 55 15.26 6.87 -5.95
N LYS A 56 16.08 7.76 -6.55
CA LYS A 56 16.44 7.70 -7.98
C LYS A 56 17.11 6.39 -8.35
N ALA A 57 18.07 5.92 -7.55
CA ALA A 57 18.77 4.67 -7.78
C ALA A 57 17.81 3.46 -7.77
N VAL A 58 16.87 3.41 -6.81
CA VAL A 58 15.86 2.35 -6.73
C VAL A 58 14.95 2.37 -7.96
N ILE A 59 14.45 3.53 -8.36
CA ILE A 59 13.59 3.67 -9.55
C ILE A 59 14.33 3.20 -10.82
N ASN A 60 15.59 3.61 -11.00
CA ASN A 60 16.40 3.20 -12.15
C ASN A 60 16.65 1.69 -12.17
N ASN A 61 16.89 1.08 -11.01
CA ASN A 61 17.03 -0.37 -10.91
C ASN A 61 15.73 -1.08 -11.31
N VAL A 62 14.59 -0.60 -10.82
CA VAL A 62 13.27 -1.14 -11.20
C VAL A 62 13.04 -1.08 -12.70
N ILE A 63 13.37 0.04 -13.36
CA ILE A 63 13.25 0.16 -14.82
C ILE A 63 14.14 -0.86 -15.53
N TYR A 64 15.38 -1.02 -15.07
CA TYR A 64 16.32 -2.01 -15.61
C TYR A 64 15.79 -3.45 -15.47
N GLU A 65 15.26 -3.81 -14.29
CA GLU A 65 14.69 -5.13 -14.06
C GLU A 65 13.46 -5.40 -14.92
N ILE A 66 12.55 -4.42 -15.07
CA ILE A 66 11.40 -4.56 -15.98
C ILE A 66 11.87 -4.80 -17.41
N LYS A 67 12.87 -4.05 -17.88
CA LYS A 67 13.46 -4.25 -19.21
C LYS A 67 14.03 -5.65 -19.37
N LYS A 68 14.73 -6.16 -18.35
CA LYS A 68 15.32 -7.50 -18.35
C LYS A 68 14.27 -8.61 -18.35
N GLU A 69 13.20 -8.47 -17.56
CA GLU A 69 12.19 -9.51 -17.34
C GLU A 69 11.08 -9.50 -18.41
N LYS A 70 10.72 -8.32 -18.91
CA LYS A 70 9.60 -8.13 -19.84
C LYS A 70 10.03 -7.66 -21.23
N GLY A 71 11.32 -7.35 -21.43
CA GLY A 71 11.87 -6.94 -22.74
C GLY A 71 11.30 -5.63 -23.29
N ILE A 72 10.77 -4.75 -22.43
CA ILE A 72 10.19 -3.47 -22.83
C ILE A 72 11.00 -2.31 -22.26
N ASP A 73 11.14 -1.24 -23.05
CA ASP A 73 11.81 -0.03 -22.62
C ASP A 73 10.78 0.96 -22.06
N ILE A 74 10.78 1.15 -20.74
CA ILE A 74 9.89 2.11 -20.07
C ILE A 74 10.69 3.34 -19.69
N LYS A 75 10.14 4.52 -20.00
CA LYS A 75 10.65 5.80 -19.49
C LYS A 75 9.80 6.25 -18.32
N VAL A 76 10.43 6.45 -17.16
CA VAL A 76 9.79 7.03 -15.97
C VAL A 76 10.45 8.38 -15.70
N LYS A 77 9.64 9.44 -15.63
CA LYS A 77 10.11 10.78 -15.31
C LYS A 77 10.36 10.92 -13.82
N ILE A 78 11.42 11.61 -13.41
CA ILE A 78 11.71 11.84 -11.98
C ILE A 78 11.93 13.33 -11.75
N ASP A 79 11.10 13.93 -10.88
CA ASP A 79 11.08 15.38 -10.60
C ASP A 79 10.79 16.26 -11.84
N GLU A 80 10.22 15.71 -12.90
CA GLU A 80 9.91 16.40 -14.16
C GLU A 80 8.40 16.60 -14.33
N LYS A 81 7.99 17.56 -15.17
CA LYS A 81 6.58 17.78 -15.48
C LYS A 81 5.98 16.58 -16.21
N ALA A 82 4.80 16.16 -15.77
CA ALA A 82 4.06 15.04 -16.34
C ALA A 82 2.54 15.26 -16.18
N GLN A 83 1.73 14.42 -16.80
CA GLN A 83 0.28 14.44 -16.60
C GLN A 83 -0.11 13.96 -15.20
N ALA A 84 0.62 12.98 -14.65
CA ALA A 84 0.31 12.37 -13.36
C ALA A 84 1.51 12.30 -12.40
N LEU A 85 1.25 12.38 -11.09
CA LEU A 85 2.20 12.08 -10.02
C LEU A 85 1.87 10.71 -9.42
N LEU A 86 2.78 9.75 -9.50
CA LEU A 86 2.68 8.47 -8.81
C LEU A 86 3.27 8.60 -7.39
N LEU A 87 2.54 8.11 -6.40
CA LEU A 87 2.96 8.04 -5.00
C LEU A 87 3.09 6.57 -4.57
N PRO A 88 4.27 5.95 -4.69
CA PRO A 88 4.53 4.63 -4.13
C PRO A 88 4.45 4.65 -2.60
N SER A 89 4.48 3.48 -1.96
CA SER A 89 4.56 3.39 -0.50
C SER A 89 5.98 3.05 -0.07
N ALA A 90 6.75 4.05 0.33
CA ALA A 90 8.19 3.89 0.60
C ALA A 90 8.50 2.90 1.72
N CYS A 91 7.53 2.59 2.57
CA CYS A 91 7.70 1.58 3.62
C CYS A 91 7.98 0.17 3.09
N ALA A 92 7.54 -0.20 1.88
CA ALA A 92 7.84 -1.51 1.30
C ALA A 92 8.21 -1.46 -0.18
N ASP A 93 7.62 -0.57 -0.96
CA ASP A 93 7.69 -0.62 -2.44
C ASP A 93 9.09 -0.26 -2.98
N TYR A 94 9.94 0.37 -2.16
CA TYR A 94 11.37 0.62 -2.47
C TYR A 94 12.33 -0.37 -1.79
N THR A 95 11.83 -1.35 -1.04
CA THR A 95 12.65 -2.24 -0.21
C THR A 95 12.27 -3.71 -0.41
N ILE A 96 11.31 -4.21 0.35
CA ILE A 96 10.93 -5.64 0.38
C ILE A 96 9.88 -6.00 -0.69
N ALA A 97 9.19 -5.00 -1.25
CA ALA A 97 8.08 -5.16 -2.18
C ALA A 97 8.33 -4.45 -3.52
N ILE A 98 9.56 -4.55 -4.04
CA ILE A 98 9.96 -3.93 -5.31
C ILE A 98 9.09 -4.39 -6.49
N GLU A 99 8.65 -5.66 -6.47
CA GLU A 99 7.70 -6.21 -7.45
C GLU A 99 6.37 -5.43 -7.52
N THR A 100 5.95 -4.86 -6.40
CA THR A 100 4.75 -4.01 -6.36
C THR A 100 4.98 -2.72 -7.16
N LEU A 101 6.15 -2.08 -7.00
CA LEU A 101 6.52 -0.89 -7.76
C LEU A 101 6.66 -1.20 -9.25
N LYS A 102 7.23 -2.37 -9.62
CA LYS A 102 7.23 -2.86 -11.00
C LYS A 102 5.82 -2.94 -11.57
N GLY A 103 4.87 -3.48 -10.79
CA GLY A 103 3.46 -3.56 -11.16
C GLY A 103 2.83 -2.20 -11.44
N TYR A 104 3.10 -1.19 -10.61
CA TYR A 104 2.59 0.16 -10.85
C TYR A 104 3.12 0.74 -12.16
N ILE A 105 4.45 0.72 -12.32
CA ILE A 105 5.13 1.31 -13.48
C ILE A 105 4.69 0.63 -14.77
N LEU A 106 4.59 -0.70 -14.76
CA LEU A 106 4.17 -1.46 -15.93
C LEU A 106 2.72 -1.15 -16.33
N VAL A 107 1.79 -1.09 -15.38
CA VAL A 107 0.39 -0.74 -15.67
C VAL A 107 0.28 0.66 -16.24
N LEU A 108 0.89 1.65 -15.60
CA LEU A 108 0.80 3.04 -16.06
C LEU A 108 1.45 3.23 -17.44
N SER A 109 2.57 2.56 -17.69
CA SER A 109 3.23 2.56 -19.01
C SER A 109 2.36 1.90 -20.08
N LYS A 110 1.72 0.76 -19.78
CA LYS A 110 0.79 0.09 -20.71
C LYS A 110 -0.46 0.91 -21.02
N LEU A 111 -0.89 1.73 -20.07
CA LEU A 111 -1.99 2.68 -20.25
C LEU A 111 -1.57 3.96 -20.99
N GLY A 112 -0.28 4.13 -21.32
CA GLY A 112 0.24 5.33 -21.96
C GLY A 112 0.16 6.58 -21.09
N ILE A 113 0.05 6.42 -19.76
CA ILE A 113 -0.02 7.56 -18.84
C ILE A 113 1.37 8.17 -18.71
N ASP A 114 1.49 9.46 -19.03
CA ASP A 114 2.72 10.23 -18.75
C ASP A 114 2.77 10.57 -17.26
N PHE A 115 3.58 9.86 -16.49
CA PHE A 115 3.69 10.05 -15.05
C PHE A 115 5.12 10.33 -14.59
N THR A 116 5.21 11.04 -13.45
CA THR A 116 6.45 11.25 -12.71
C THR A 116 6.36 10.67 -11.31
N ILE A 117 7.52 10.33 -10.74
CA ILE A 117 7.71 10.12 -9.30
C ILE A 117 8.54 11.30 -8.78
N SER A 118 8.08 11.96 -7.73
CA SER A 118 8.84 13.04 -7.09
C SER A 118 9.71 12.51 -5.97
N THR A 119 10.99 12.86 -5.96
CA THR A 119 11.88 12.61 -4.82
C THR A 119 11.59 13.49 -3.62
N LYS A 120 10.79 14.57 -3.78
CA LYS A 120 10.33 15.41 -2.68
C LYS A 120 9.12 14.84 -1.96
N ALA A 121 8.28 14.07 -2.65
CA ALA A 121 7.16 13.35 -2.06
C ALA A 121 7.05 11.92 -2.62
N PRO A 122 8.06 11.04 -2.41
CA PRO A 122 8.05 9.71 -2.99
C PRO A 122 7.23 8.70 -2.17
N ASP A 123 6.32 9.17 -1.33
CA ASP A 123 5.60 8.31 -0.39
C ASP A 123 4.16 8.74 -0.16
N ILE A 124 3.26 7.77 -0.16
CA ILE A 124 1.85 7.92 0.21
C ILE A 124 1.61 7.74 1.72
N THR A 125 2.58 7.20 2.47
CA THR A 125 2.38 6.90 3.89
C THR A 125 2.16 8.16 4.72
N ASN A 126 1.41 8.02 5.80
CA ASN A 126 1.13 9.13 6.70
C ASN A 126 0.98 8.62 8.14
N TYR A 127 2.05 8.74 8.92
CA TYR A 127 2.07 8.29 10.31
C TYR A 127 1.48 9.31 11.29
N GLY A 128 1.32 10.57 10.87
CA GLY A 128 0.56 11.56 11.64
C GLY A 128 -0.86 11.10 11.95
N LEU A 129 -1.48 10.31 11.05
CA LEU A 129 -2.76 9.63 11.27
C LEU A 129 -2.82 8.84 12.59
N PHE A 130 -1.70 8.31 13.07
CA PHE A 130 -1.64 7.48 14.27
C PHE A 130 -1.31 8.26 15.55
N MET A 131 -0.94 9.54 15.44
CA MET A 131 -0.38 10.34 16.54
C MET A 131 -1.12 11.67 16.72
N ASP A 132 -0.97 12.60 15.77
CA ASP A 132 -1.53 13.95 15.84
C ASP A 132 -1.88 14.49 14.45
N GLU A 133 -2.99 15.22 14.36
CA GLU A 133 -3.52 15.73 13.11
C GLU A 133 -2.66 16.83 12.45
N ARG A 134 -1.85 17.56 13.23
CA ARG A 134 -0.93 18.58 12.69
C ARG A 134 0.13 17.92 11.83
N HIS A 135 0.74 16.84 12.31
CA HIS A 135 1.67 16.03 11.53
C HIS A 135 0.98 15.38 10.33
N MET A 136 -0.25 14.87 10.51
CA MET A 136 -1.03 14.28 9.41
C MET A 136 -1.23 15.29 8.28
N LYS A 137 -1.62 16.52 8.62
CA LYS A 137 -1.83 17.61 7.69
C LYS A 137 -0.54 18.06 7.03
N LEU A 138 0.54 18.25 7.79
CA LEU A 138 1.83 18.71 7.27
C LEU A 138 2.36 17.75 6.19
N ILE A 139 2.36 16.45 6.48
CA ILE A 139 2.79 15.41 5.52
C ILE A 139 1.88 15.40 4.29
N ALA A 140 0.57 15.58 4.48
CA ALA A 140 -0.39 15.58 3.38
C ALA A 140 -0.28 16.82 2.47
N GLU A 141 -0.10 18.02 3.02
CA GLU A 141 0.07 19.25 2.24
C GLU A 141 1.37 19.23 1.41
N ARG A 142 2.43 18.55 1.89
CA ARG A 142 3.65 18.34 1.11
C ARG A 142 3.38 17.66 -0.24
N ILE A 143 2.49 16.66 -0.26
CA ILE A 143 2.07 15.98 -1.50
C ILE A 143 1.28 16.93 -2.41
N VAL A 144 0.36 17.72 -1.83
CA VAL A 144 -0.46 18.69 -2.57
C VAL A 144 0.41 19.77 -3.21
N ASP A 145 1.36 20.32 -2.47
CA ASP A 145 2.27 21.36 -2.94
C ASP A 145 3.22 20.85 -4.02
N GLU A 146 3.72 19.62 -3.89
CA GLU A 146 4.55 19.01 -4.93
C GLU A 146 3.76 18.72 -6.20
N ALA A 147 2.51 18.24 -6.09
CA ALA A 147 1.63 18.05 -7.24
C ALA A 147 1.37 19.39 -7.98
N LYS A 148 1.09 20.46 -7.24
CA LYS A 148 0.94 21.82 -7.80
C LYS A 148 2.20 22.29 -8.51
N LYS A 149 3.36 22.12 -7.89
CA LYS A 149 4.65 22.55 -8.44
C LYS A 149 4.98 21.82 -9.75
N LEU A 150 4.71 20.52 -9.82
CA LEU A 150 4.92 19.71 -11.02
C LEU A 150 3.86 19.98 -12.10
N GLY A 151 2.75 20.63 -11.74
CA GLY A 151 1.67 20.98 -12.67
C GLY A 151 0.88 19.77 -13.17
N VAL A 152 0.84 18.68 -12.39
CA VAL A 152 0.13 17.45 -12.75
C VAL A 152 -1.39 17.66 -12.71
N LYS A 153 -2.13 16.84 -13.45
CA LYS A 153 -3.60 16.83 -13.44
C LYS A 153 -4.19 15.68 -12.64
N LEU A 154 -3.37 14.68 -12.33
CA LEU A 154 -3.77 13.47 -11.60
C LEU A 154 -2.70 13.09 -10.57
N VAL A 155 -3.11 12.70 -9.38
CA VAL A 155 -2.23 12.04 -8.39
C VAL A 155 -2.71 10.61 -8.16
N ILE A 156 -1.79 9.65 -8.22
CA ILE A 156 -2.09 8.22 -8.18
C ILE A 156 -1.46 7.62 -6.91
N ALA A 157 -2.30 7.19 -5.99
CA ALA A 157 -1.86 6.51 -4.76
C ALA A 157 -1.50 5.04 -5.03
N GLY A 158 -0.33 4.61 -4.56
CA GLY A 158 0.08 3.22 -4.49
C GLY A 158 -0.54 2.47 -3.30
N GLU A 159 -0.21 1.17 -3.17
CA GLU A 159 -0.78 0.28 -2.16
C GLU A 159 -0.35 0.61 -0.72
N CYS A 160 -1.12 1.45 -0.04
CA CYS A 160 -0.97 1.68 1.39
C CYS A 160 -2.32 1.92 2.05
N GLY A 161 -2.74 1.03 2.96
CA GLY A 161 -4.04 1.15 3.63
C GLY A 161 -4.23 2.47 4.35
N HIS A 162 -3.32 2.80 5.27
CA HIS A 162 -3.44 4.01 6.08
C HIS A 162 -3.14 5.28 5.25
N GLY A 163 -2.21 5.19 4.29
CA GLY A 163 -1.94 6.24 3.32
C GLY A 163 -3.20 6.57 2.50
N TRP A 164 -3.89 5.56 1.96
CA TRP A 164 -5.16 5.73 1.25
C TRP A 164 -6.24 6.39 2.10
N ARG A 165 -6.32 6.05 3.39
CA ARG A 165 -7.29 6.71 4.29
C ARG A 165 -7.05 8.22 4.37
N VAL A 166 -5.80 8.67 4.47
CA VAL A 166 -5.48 10.11 4.46
C VAL A 166 -5.64 10.69 3.06
N PHE A 167 -5.18 9.96 2.04
CA PHE A 167 -5.22 10.40 0.66
C PHE A 167 -6.66 10.69 0.21
N LYS A 168 -7.56 9.73 0.41
CA LYS A 168 -8.95 9.87 0.03
C LYS A 168 -9.67 10.98 0.80
N ASN A 169 -9.50 11.04 2.12
CA ASN A 169 -10.32 11.90 2.98
C ASN A 169 -9.75 13.32 3.14
N TYR A 170 -8.47 13.53 2.82
CA TYR A 170 -7.82 14.83 2.98
C TYR A 170 -7.12 15.28 1.68
N ILE A 171 -6.23 14.47 1.11
CA ILE A 171 -5.41 14.89 -0.04
C ILE A 171 -6.27 15.11 -1.29
N ILE A 172 -7.20 14.20 -1.65
CA ILE A 172 -8.06 14.37 -2.83
C ILE A 172 -8.91 15.65 -2.74
N PRO A 173 -9.66 15.92 -1.65
CA PRO A 173 -10.36 17.20 -1.51
C PRO A 173 -9.44 18.40 -1.69
N ARG A 174 -8.24 18.37 -1.10
CA ARG A 174 -7.26 19.45 -1.19
C ARG A 174 -6.66 19.61 -2.59
N LEU A 175 -6.44 18.53 -3.33
CA LEU A 175 -5.99 18.56 -4.72
C LEU A 175 -7.05 19.20 -5.63
N ARG A 176 -8.34 18.92 -5.38
CA ARG A 176 -9.46 19.46 -6.16
C ARG A 176 -9.62 20.97 -6.06
N ASP A 177 -9.21 21.57 -4.94
CA ASP A 177 -9.15 23.03 -4.79
C ASP A 177 -8.21 23.69 -5.83
N TYR A 178 -7.34 22.91 -6.46
CA TYR A 178 -6.41 23.35 -7.51
C TYR A 178 -6.68 22.69 -8.88
N GLY A 179 -7.84 22.05 -9.05
CA GLY A 179 -8.20 21.36 -10.29
C GLY A 179 -7.33 20.14 -10.61
N ILE A 180 -6.81 19.48 -9.57
CA ILE A 180 -6.04 18.23 -9.66
C ILE A 180 -6.91 17.09 -9.13
N GLU A 181 -7.07 16.01 -9.89
CA GLU A 181 -7.80 14.83 -9.42
C GLU A 181 -6.87 13.83 -8.71
N GLY A 182 -7.46 12.91 -7.95
CA GLY A 182 -6.72 11.83 -7.32
C GLY A 182 -7.42 10.48 -7.47
N THR A 183 -6.62 9.42 -7.58
CA THR A 183 -7.09 8.04 -7.71
C THR A 183 -6.15 7.06 -7.03
N HIS A 184 -6.51 5.77 -7.00
CA HIS A 184 -5.67 4.69 -6.51
C HIS A 184 -5.25 3.79 -7.68
N ILE A 185 -4.03 3.24 -7.63
CA ILE A 185 -3.52 2.35 -8.68
C ILE A 185 -4.45 1.15 -8.90
N LEU A 186 -5.05 0.60 -7.83
CA LEU A 186 -6.01 -0.49 -7.91
C LEU A 186 -7.35 -0.10 -8.59
N TYR A 187 -7.82 1.15 -8.49
CA TYR A 187 -8.96 1.60 -9.28
C TYR A 187 -8.61 1.60 -10.77
N LEU A 188 -7.45 2.17 -11.12
CA LEU A 188 -6.96 2.22 -12.50
C LEU A 188 -6.74 0.83 -13.09
N THR A 189 -6.07 -0.06 -12.37
CA THR A 189 -5.82 -1.44 -12.81
C THR A 189 -7.13 -2.20 -13.02
N ALA A 190 -8.08 -2.08 -12.09
CA ALA A 190 -9.38 -2.75 -12.22
C ALA A 190 -10.17 -2.22 -13.44
N ASP A 191 -10.22 -0.90 -13.63
CA ASP A 191 -10.89 -0.27 -14.78
C ASP A 191 -10.23 -0.70 -16.10
N ALA A 192 -8.90 -0.67 -16.16
CA ALA A 192 -8.11 -1.05 -17.32
C ALA A 192 -8.38 -2.50 -17.76
N ILE A 193 -8.45 -3.45 -16.80
CA ILE A 193 -8.78 -4.84 -17.09
C ILE A 193 -10.23 -4.97 -17.57
N ARG A 194 -11.19 -4.30 -16.92
CA ARG A 194 -12.62 -4.36 -17.30
C ARG A 194 -12.87 -3.86 -18.71
N ARG A 195 -12.16 -2.79 -19.10
CA ARG A 195 -12.27 -2.17 -20.42
C ARG A 195 -11.40 -2.81 -21.49
N GLY A 196 -10.63 -3.85 -21.14
CA GLY A 196 -9.72 -4.53 -22.06
C GLY A 196 -8.53 -3.67 -22.51
N LEU A 197 -8.23 -2.57 -21.81
CA LEU A 197 -7.07 -1.71 -22.09
C LEU A 197 -5.75 -2.42 -21.76
N ILE A 198 -5.78 -3.32 -20.78
CA ILE A 198 -4.68 -4.24 -20.46
C ILE A 198 -5.21 -5.67 -20.40
N GLN A 199 -4.37 -6.61 -20.81
CA GLN A 199 -4.67 -8.03 -20.79
C GLN A 199 -3.82 -8.73 -19.72
N VAL A 200 -4.45 -9.66 -19.01
CA VAL A 200 -3.80 -10.44 -17.96
C VAL A 200 -4.00 -11.93 -18.21
N ASN A 201 -2.94 -12.70 -17.98
CA ASN A 201 -2.95 -14.15 -18.05
C ASN A 201 -2.70 -14.74 -16.65
N LYS A 202 -3.77 -15.20 -16.01
CA LYS A 202 -3.71 -15.84 -14.69
C LYS A 202 -2.87 -17.12 -14.62
N SER A 203 -2.55 -17.77 -15.74
CA SER A 203 -1.67 -18.94 -15.73
C SER A 203 -0.24 -18.60 -15.31
N LEU A 204 0.18 -17.35 -15.47
CA LEU A 204 1.53 -16.89 -15.09
C LEU A 204 1.74 -16.83 -13.58
N ASN A 205 0.67 -16.84 -12.79
CA ASN A 205 0.73 -16.94 -11.32
C ASN A 205 0.62 -18.38 -10.81
N GLY A 206 0.67 -19.38 -11.71
CA GLY A 206 0.64 -20.79 -11.35
C GLY A 206 -0.66 -21.23 -10.66
N ASP A 207 -0.59 -22.35 -9.94
CA ASP A 207 -1.76 -23.01 -9.32
C ASP A 207 -1.72 -22.99 -7.78
N ALA A 208 -0.78 -22.23 -7.18
CA ALA A 208 -0.68 -22.02 -5.74
C ALA A 208 -1.99 -21.48 -5.15
N HIS A 209 -2.30 -21.83 -3.90
CA HIS A 209 -3.47 -21.33 -3.20
C HIS A 209 -3.22 -19.96 -2.58
N TYR A 210 -3.88 -18.94 -3.13
CA TYR A 210 -3.77 -17.55 -2.69
C TYR A 210 -4.90 -17.19 -1.71
N VAL A 211 -4.56 -16.82 -0.48
CA VAL A 211 -5.53 -16.32 0.51
C VAL A 211 -5.43 -14.80 0.60
N TYR A 212 -6.47 -14.10 0.14
CA TYR A 212 -6.49 -12.66 0.12
C TYR A 212 -6.89 -12.07 1.48
N MET A 213 -6.06 -11.15 1.99
CA MET A 213 -6.33 -10.42 3.22
C MET A 213 -6.67 -8.96 2.92
N ASP A 214 -7.96 -8.61 3.05
CA ASP A 214 -8.41 -7.23 2.92
C ASP A 214 -7.68 -6.30 3.91
N PRO A 215 -6.99 -5.24 3.43
CA PRO A 215 -6.40 -4.26 4.33
C PRO A 215 -7.46 -3.56 5.16
N CYS A 216 -7.24 -3.47 6.46
CA CYS A 216 -8.24 -2.95 7.38
C CYS A 216 -8.65 -1.48 7.12
N HIS A 217 -7.75 -0.67 6.55
CA HIS A 217 -8.03 0.71 6.16
C HIS A 217 -8.69 0.84 4.79
N TYR A 218 -8.57 -0.17 3.90
CA TYR A 218 -9.37 -0.22 2.68
C TYR A 218 -10.80 -0.64 3.00
N ALA A 219 -10.96 -1.72 3.79
CA ALA A 219 -12.27 -2.32 4.01
C ALA A 219 -13.15 -1.61 5.05
N ARG A 220 -12.54 -0.94 6.03
CA ARG A 220 -13.30 -0.25 7.11
C ARG A 220 -12.94 1.22 7.29
N GLY A 221 -11.79 1.64 6.75
CA GLY A 221 -11.33 3.03 6.79
C GLY A 221 -11.52 3.77 5.47
N GLY A 222 -12.09 3.09 4.46
CA GLY A 222 -12.20 3.54 3.09
C GLY A 222 -13.22 2.67 2.34
N ASP A 223 -13.13 2.67 1.02
CA ASP A 223 -14.07 2.06 0.07
C ASP A 223 -13.38 1.19 -0.99
N LEU A 224 -12.10 0.86 -0.80
CA LEU A 224 -11.29 0.16 -1.79
C LEU A 224 -11.33 -1.36 -1.58
N VAL A 225 -12.49 -1.96 -1.86
CA VAL A 225 -12.76 -3.37 -1.53
C VAL A 225 -13.03 -4.21 -2.76
N ASN A 226 -13.85 -3.70 -3.67
CA ASN A 226 -14.31 -4.48 -4.81
C ASN A 226 -13.23 -4.62 -5.88
N GLU A 227 -12.47 -3.56 -6.11
CA GLU A 227 -11.40 -3.47 -7.10
C GLU A 227 -10.27 -4.46 -6.82
N PRO A 228 -9.66 -4.51 -5.62
CA PRO A 228 -8.60 -5.49 -5.38
C PRO A 228 -9.09 -6.93 -5.46
N ARG A 229 -10.31 -7.22 -4.99
CA ARG A 229 -10.90 -8.57 -5.09
C ARG A 229 -11.19 -8.95 -6.54
N TYR A 230 -11.66 -8.01 -7.37
CA TYR A 230 -11.82 -8.20 -8.80
C TYR A 230 -10.48 -8.47 -9.49
N ILE A 231 -9.45 -7.65 -9.23
CA ILE A 231 -8.11 -7.85 -9.78
C ILE A 231 -7.59 -9.25 -9.44
N LEU A 232 -7.70 -9.66 -8.17
CA LEU A 232 -7.31 -11.00 -7.72
C LEU A 232 -7.95 -12.10 -8.56
N SER A 233 -9.27 -12.00 -8.81
CA SER A 233 -10.01 -12.97 -9.61
C SER A 233 -9.56 -13.05 -11.08
N MET A 234 -8.99 -11.97 -11.59
CA MET A 234 -8.50 -11.88 -12.96
C MET A 234 -7.06 -12.38 -13.10
N VAL A 235 -6.24 -12.26 -12.05
CA VAL A 235 -4.81 -12.60 -12.10
C VAL A 235 -4.46 -13.93 -11.43
N THR A 236 -5.39 -14.57 -10.71
CA THR A 236 -5.17 -15.87 -10.06
C THR A 236 -6.26 -16.87 -10.38
N LYS A 237 -5.92 -18.17 -10.41
CA LYS A 237 -6.89 -19.26 -10.63
C LYS A 237 -7.46 -19.81 -9.33
N ASN A 238 -6.60 -19.98 -8.32
CA ASN A 238 -6.91 -20.68 -7.08
C ASN A 238 -6.77 -19.73 -5.90
N TYR A 239 -7.89 -19.14 -5.47
CA TYR A 239 -7.87 -18.17 -4.38
C TYR A 239 -9.07 -18.29 -3.45
N THR A 240 -8.89 -17.90 -2.19
CA THR A 240 -9.97 -17.68 -1.23
C THR A 240 -9.76 -16.36 -0.48
N TYR A 241 -10.82 -15.87 0.18
CA TYR A 241 -10.70 -14.72 1.07
C TYR A 241 -10.41 -15.18 2.50
N LEU A 242 -9.52 -14.47 3.19
CA LEU A 242 -9.22 -14.73 4.61
C LEU A 242 -10.47 -14.54 5.48
N ASN A 243 -11.27 -13.53 5.17
CA ASN A 243 -12.60 -13.31 5.76
C ASN A 243 -13.63 -13.21 4.63
N GLU A 244 -14.76 -13.87 4.78
CA GLU A 244 -15.83 -13.90 3.77
C GLU A 244 -16.29 -12.48 3.41
N LYS A 245 -16.56 -11.68 4.45
CA LYS A 245 -17.01 -10.30 4.32
C LYS A 245 -15.85 -9.33 4.58
N PRO A 246 -15.61 -8.34 3.70
CA PRO A 246 -14.57 -7.32 3.88
C PRO A 246 -14.68 -6.56 5.21
N GLN A 247 -15.89 -6.31 5.70
CA GLN A 247 -16.14 -5.59 6.96
C GLN A 247 -15.58 -6.36 8.17
N LEU A 248 -15.42 -7.68 8.05
CA LEU A 248 -14.80 -8.55 9.05
C LEU A 248 -13.28 -8.61 8.95
N ALA A 249 -12.66 -7.81 8.07
CA ALA A 249 -11.22 -7.72 7.93
C ALA A 249 -10.52 -7.54 9.27
N ILE A 250 -9.56 -8.42 9.51
CA ILE A 250 -8.68 -8.39 10.67
C ILE A 250 -7.41 -7.60 10.33
N CYS A 251 -6.89 -6.88 11.33
CA CYS A 251 -5.62 -6.17 11.17
C CYS A 251 -4.49 -7.17 10.91
N CYS A 252 -3.41 -6.76 10.23
CA CYS A 252 -2.19 -7.54 10.17
C CYS A 252 -1.42 -7.55 11.51
N GLY A 253 -1.60 -6.52 12.33
CA GLY A 253 -0.86 -6.32 13.58
C GLY A 253 0.43 -5.50 13.45
N GLY A 254 0.71 -4.87 12.30
CA GLY A 254 1.95 -4.10 12.07
C GLY A 254 1.78 -2.61 11.75
N THR A 255 0.66 -1.97 12.07
CA THR A 255 0.51 -0.51 11.88
C THR A 255 0.45 0.20 13.24
N SER A 256 0.34 1.54 13.27
CA SER A 256 0.11 2.30 14.52
C SER A 256 1.19 2.10 15.59
N GLY A 257 2.46 1.97 15.17
CA GLY A 257 3.59 1.75 16.08
C GLY A 257 3.89 0.28 16.40
N MET A 258 3.05 -0.67 15.99
CA MET A 258 3.25 -2.09 16.30
C MET A 258 4.46 -2.73 15.60
N LEU A 259 5.05 -2.07 14.60
CA LEU A 259 6.30 -2.49 13.95
C LEU A 259 7.55 -2.16 14.79
N SER A 260 7.42 -1.44 15.90
CA SER A 260 8.54 -1.22 16.80
C SER A 260 9.02 -2.55 17.41
N LYS A 261 10.29 -2.56 17.82
CA LYS A 261 10.92 -3.71 18.46
C LYS A 261 10.20 -4.09 19.76
N ASP A 262 9.83 -3.10 20.57
CA ASP A 262 9.18 -3.32 21.88
C ASP A 262 7.79 -3.93 21.74
N MET A 263 7.13 -3.72 20.61
CA MET A 263 5.80 -4.26 20.32
C MET A 263 5.86 -5.60 19.59
N GLU A 264 7.05 -6.16 19.34
CA GLU A 264 7.21 -7.36 18.51
C GLU A 264 6.42 -8.55 19.08
N GLU A 265 6.61 -8.89 20.35
CA GLU A 265 5.92 -10.02 20.99
C GLU A 265 4.40 -9.92 20.84
N LEU A 266 3.85 -8.74 21.15
CA LEU A 266 2.42 -8.50 21.03
C LEU A 266 1.96 -8.58 19.57
N SER A 267 2.73 -8.02 18.63
CA SER A 267 2.39 -8.05 17.21
C SER A 267 2.39 -9.47 16.63
N ILE A 268 3.33 -10.33 17.07
CA ILE A 268 3.44 -11.72 16.62
C ILE A 268 2.32 -12.55 17.25
N THR A 269 2.03 -12.33 18.54
CA THR A 269 0.90 -12.97 19.22
C THR A 269 -0.42 -12.62 18.54
N TYR A 270 -0.63 -11.36 18.21
CA TYR A 270 -1.81 -10.92 17.46
C TYR A 270 -1.85 -11.53 16.05
N ALA A 271 -0.70 -11.67 15.39
CA ALA A 271 -0.62 -12.22 14.03
C ALA A 271 -1.07 -13.68 13.92
N LYS A 272 -1.02 -14.46 15.01
CA LYS A 272 -1.58 -15.83 15.07
C LYS A 272 -3.03 -15.89 14.58
N LEU A 273 -3.83 -14.85 14.87
CA LEU A 273 -5.25 -14.79 14.51
C LEU A 273 -5.50 -14.86 12.99
N TRP A 274 -4.66 -14.22 12.17
CA TRP A 274 -4.79 -14.32 10.71
C TRP A 274 -4.00 -15.49 10.15
N TYR A 275 -2.90 -15.87 10.81
CA TYR A 275 -2.06 -16.98 10.37
C TYR A 275 -2.80 -18.33 10.46
N GLU A 276 -3.44 -18.62 11.59
CA GLU A 276 -4.22 -19.85 11.78
C GLU A 276 -5.37 -19.95 10.78
N LYS A 277 -6.01 -18.81 10.45
CA LYS A 277 -7.03 -18.75 9.40
C LYS A 277 -6.46 -19.04 8.01
N ALA A 278 -5.30 -18.49 7.68
CA ALA A 278 -4.64 -18.76 6.41
C ALA A 278 -4.21 -20.23 6.31
N GLN A 279 -3.66 -20.80 7.39
CA GLN A 279 -3.30 -22.21 7.50
C GLN A 279 -4.52 -23.12 7.36
N ALA A 280 -5.64 -22.83 8.04
CA ALA A 280 -6.87 -23.61 7.93
C ALA A 280 -7.44 -23.59 6.50
N LYS A 281 -7.18 -22.52 5.74
CA LYS A 281 -7.50 -22.40 4.31
C LYS A 281 -6.44 -23.00 3.39
N LYS A 282 -5.39 -23.62 3.94
CA LYS A 282 -4.27 -24.22 3.21
C LYS A 282 -3.57 -23.22 2.28
N ALA A 283 -3.33 -22.00 2.77
CA ALA A 283 -2.66 -20.94 2.01
C ALA A 283 -1.21 -21.30 1.69
N ASP A 284 -0.83 -21.19 0.42
CA ASP A 284 0.58 -21.09 0.02
C ASP A 284 1.06 -19.63 0.15
N TYR A 285 0.20 -18.69 -0.27
CA TYR A 285 0.47 -17.26 -0.27
C TYR A 285 -0.65 -16.47 0.41
N ILE A 286 -0.30 -15.49 1.22
CA ILE A 286 -1.21 -14.43 1.65
C ILE A 286 -1.06 -13.23 0.72
N VAL A 287 -2.14 -12.83 0.06
CA VAL A 287 -2.14 -11.66 -0.83
C VAL A 287 -2.48 -10.39 -0.05
N VAL A 288 -1.58 -9.40 -0.08
CA VAL A 288 -1.64 -8.19 0.75
C VAL A 288 -1.45 -6.90 -0.05
N PRO A 289 -2.53 -6.20 -0.44
CA PRO A 289 -2.42 -4.94 -1.19
C PRO A 289 -2.18 -3.73 -0.26
N CYS A 290 -1.22 -3.82 0.65
CA CYS A 290 -0.85 -2.76 1.59
C CYS A 290 0.59 -2.94 2.03
N ALA A 291 1.44 -1.96 1.76
CA ALA A 291 2.87 -2.00 2.08
C ALA A 291 3.17 -2.21 3.58
N ALA A 292 2.44 -1.54 4.49
CA ALA A 292 2.60 -1.79 5.93
C ALA A 292 2.18 -3.22 6.35
N CYS A 293 1.24 -3.84 5.63
CA CYS A 293 0.92 -5.25 5.85
C CYS A 293 2.05 -6.15 5.35
N LYS A 294 2.70 -5.84 4.23
CA LYS A 294 3.87 -6.58 3.72
C LYS A 294 5.01 -6.60 4.72
N LEU A 295 5.34 -5.45 5.33
CA LEU A 295 6.33 -5.38 6.42
C LEU A 295 5.98 -6.31 7.59
N GLN A 296 4.70 -6.38 7.95
CA GLN A 296 4.26 -7.28 9.01
C GLN A 296 4.34 -8.75 8.62
N MET A 297 4.03 -9.08 7.37
CA MET A 297 4.17 -10.45 6.85
C MET A 297 5.63 -10.88 6.88
N ASP A 298 6.54 -10.02 6.41
CA ASP A 298 7.98 -10.25 6.41
C ASP A 298 8.52 -10.53 7.82
N ARG A 299 8.05 -9.76 8.82
CA ARG A 299 8.42 -9.96 10.23
C ARG A 299 7.80 -11.20 10.87
N ALA A 300 6.53 -11.48 10.58
CA ALA A 300 5.73 -12.46 11.33
C ALA A 300 5.79 -13.87 10.76
N LEU A 301 5.75 -14.02 9.44
CA LEU A 301 5.70 -15.33 8.79
C LEU A 301 6.91 -16.22 9.11
N PRO A 302 8.17 -15.75 9.12
CA PRO A 302 9.30 -16.61 9.47
C PRO A 302 9.17 -17.23 10.87
N LYS A 303 8.65 -16.46 11.84
CA LYS A 303 8.45 -16.91 13.22
C LYS A 303 7.26 -17.87 13.32
N LEU A 304 6.13 -17.51 12.72
CA LEU A 304 4.91 -18.31 12.79
C LEU A 304 5.05 -19.61 11.98
N ASN A 305 5.71 -19.60 10.83
CA ASN A 305 6.02 -20.81 10.07
C ASN A 305 6.82 -21.82 10.92
N LYS A 306 7.80 -21.32 11.70
CA LYS A 306 8.57 -22.16 12.64
C LYS A 306 7.71 -22.70 13.78
N ILE A 307 6.84 -21.87 14.37
CA ILE A 307 5.97 -22.26 15.50
C ILE A 307 4.95 -23.33 15.08
N TYR A 308 4.31 -23.15 13.92
CA TYR A 308 3.23 -24.01 13.46
C TYR A 308 3.71 -25.13 12.52
N ASN A 309 5.02 -25.21 12.24
CA ASN A 309 5.62 -26.13 11.27
C ASN A 309 4.85 -26.18 9.94
N TYR A 310 4.57 -25.00 9.38
CA TYR A 310 3.80 -24.84 8.16
C TYR A 310 4.42 -23.72 7.33
N LYS A 311 4.37 -23.80 6.00
CA LYS A 311 5.08 -22.86 5.12
C LYS A 311 4.08 -21.99 4.37
N ILE A 312 3.87 -20.77 4.89
CA ILE A 312 3.11 -19.71 4.20
C ILE A 312 4.07 -18.59 3.85
N THR A 313 3.95 -18.02 2.66
CA THR A 313 4.61 -16.76 2.30
C THR A 313 3.59 -15.67 1.94
N TYR A 314 4.02 -14.50 1.50
CA TYR A 314 3.14 -13.41 1.09
C TYR A 314 3.51 -12.85 -0.28
N THR A 315 2.58 -12.11 -0.88
CA THR A 315 2.80 -11.35 -2.13
C THR A 315 1.89 -10.13 -2.17
N GLY A 316 2.31 -9.07 -2.86
CA GLY A 316 1.47 -7.94 -3.19
C GLY A 316 0.48 -8.28 -4.30
N LEU A 317 -0.63 -7.54 -4.37
CA LEU A 317 -1.59 -7.73 -5.45
C LEU A 317 -1.02 -7.21 -6.78
N MET A 318 -0.33 -6.07 -6.76
CA MET A 318 0.34 -5.55 -7.95
C MET A 318 1.54 -6.40 -8.40
N ASP A 319 2.14 -7.23 -7.53
CA ASP A 319 3.14 -8.23 -7.92
C ASP A 319 2.51 -9.30 -8.81
N LEU A 320 1.33 -9.78 -8.43
CA LEU A 320 0.55 -10.75 -9.21
C LEU A 320 0.07 -10.15 -10.52
N VAL A 321 -0.30 -8.87 -10.53
CA VAL A 321 -0.61 -8.13 -11.76
C VAL A 321 0.63 -8.04 -12.65
N TYR A 322 1.78 -7.66 -12.10
CA TYR A 322 3.03 -7.57 -12.86
C TYR A 322 3.38 -8.89 -13.55
N LYS A 323 3.28 -10.01 -12.83
CA LYS A 323 3.48 -11.36 -13.39
C LYS A 323 2.45 -11.69 -14.47
N ALA A 324 1.17 -11.43 -14.20
CA ALA A 324 0.08 -11.78 -15.10
C ALA A 324 -0.03 -10.88 -16.35
N LEU A 325 0.51 -9.67 -16.33
CA LEU A 325 0.42 -8.75 -17.46
C LEU A 325 1.08 -9.35 -18.71
N THR A 326 0.28 -9.46 -19.77
CA THR A 326 0.76 -9.93 -21.06
C THR A 326 1.50 -8.81 -21.78
N ILE A 327 2.68 -9.13 -22.29
CA ILE A 327 3.40 -8.25 -23.19
C ILE A 327 3.05 -8.71 -24.59
N ASN A 328 2.03 -8.08 -25.19
CA ASN A 328 1.84 -8.21 -26.62
C ASN A 328 3.02 -7.49 -27.29
N TYR A 329 3.99 -8.25 -27.76
CA TYR A 329 4.91 -7.81 -28.80
C TYR A 329 4.11 -7.84 -30.09
N ASN A 330 3.63 -6.69 -30.57
CA ASN A 330 3.00 -6.37 -31.87
C ASN A 330 2.17 -5.09 -31.64
N GLU A 331 2.37 -3.95 -32.30
CA GLU A 331 3.01 -3.62 -33.59
C GLU A 331 3.95 -2.41 -33.43
#